data_AF-A0AAD4EML5-F1
#
_entry.id   AF-A0AAD4EML5-F1
#
_cell.length_a   1.000
_cell.length_b   1.000
_cell.length_c   1.000
_cell.angle_alpha   90.00
_cell.angle_beta   90.00
_cell.angle_gamma   90.00
#
_symmetry.space_group_name_H-M   'P 1'
#
loop_
_entity.id
_entity.type
_entity.pdbx_description
1 polymer ?
#
loop_
_entity_poly.entity_id
_entity_poly.type
_entity_poly.pdbx_seq_one_letter_code
_entity_poly.pdbx_strand_id
1 'polypeptide(L)'
;MNNHIPALDCPAVVNDLADRLGSLSRFLDGINDLMKFSSLGDHELQRYGRKIIALTEGARMTLRREGVALYLFVLCSEELLPYKSAYFRFLLWIRRRRPAFPADIGDRITSLLSVLKTNFTIRFGGVDTRAQLGIEELLVPNDALTPCETAIQAAGHAAIALSPRKSYAASDVMLPPDALAKNKRRIQELARYVKSPAANMPPPVSREYLPSKNWEAPQLRRPFVRTKAIRCEVVPENQSSLDDLFTLD
;
A
#
# COMPACT_ATOMS: atom_id res chain seq x y z
N MET A 1 -9.63 -22.10 -21.20
CA MET A 1 -8.70 -20.96 -21.36
C MET A 1 -7.43 -21.30 -20.60
N ASN A 2 -6.32 -21.56 -21.29
CA ASN A 2 -5.05 -21.86 -20.63
C ASN A 2 -4.47 -20.53 -20.12
N ASN A 3 -4.62 -20.30 -18.82
CA ASN A 3 -4.02 -19.15 -18.15
C ASN A 3 -2.52 -19.40 -18.06
N HIS A 4 -1.78 -18.94 -19.07
CA HIS A 4 -0.32 -18.95 -19.03
C HIS A 4 0.10 -17.95 -17.96
N ILE A 5 0.39 -18.44 -16.76
CA ILE A 5 0.91 -17.61 -15.68
C ILE A 5 2.29 -17.13 -16.14
N PRO A 6 2.51 -15.81 -16.26
CA PRO A 6 3.81 -15.31 -16.67
C PRO A 6 4.82 -15.64 -15.56
N ALA A 7 5.88 -16.36 -15.89
CA ALA A 7 6.87 -16.77 -14.90
C ALA A 7 7.62 -15.52 -14.40
N LEU A 8 7.39 -15.14 -13.14
CA LEU A 8 8.11 -14.04 -12.47
C LEU A 8 9.61 -14.34 -12.30
N ASP A 9 10.07 -15.54 -12.68
CA ASP A 9 11.48 -15.87 -12.84
C ASP A 9 12.14 -15.09 -13.99
N CYS A 10 11.38 -14.72 -15.03
CA CYS A 10 11.91 -14.00 -16.17
C CYS A 10 12.06 -12.49 -15.85
N PRO A 11 13.28 -11.92 -15.89
CA PRO A 11 13.49 -10.50 -15.62
C PRO A 11 12.71 -9.60 -16.57
N ALA A 12 12.57 -9.98 -17.85
CA ALA A 12 11.83 -9.21 -18.83
C ALA A 12 10.34 -9.07 -18.46
N VAL A 13 9.75 -10.13 -17.89
CA VAL A 13 8.35 -10.12 -17.41
C VAL A 13 8.22 -9.20 -16.20
N VAL A 14 9.16 -9.28 -15.26
CA VAL A 14 9.14 -8.44 -14.04
C VAL A 14 9.29 -6.97 -14.40
N ASN A 15 10.20 -6.65 -15.32
CA ASN A 15 10.44 -5.28 -15.77
C ASN A 15 9.24 -4.71 -16.53
N ASP A 16 8.66 -5.47 -17.47
CA ASP A 16 7.43 -5.06 -18.17
C ASP A 16 6.28 -4.79 -17.19
N LEU A 17 6.13 -5.64 -16.17
CA LEU A 17 5.11 -5.47 -15.15
C LEU A 17 5.40 -4.25 -14.25
N ALA A 18 6.65 -4.04 -13.88
CA ALA A 18 7.08 -2.86 -13.13
C ALA A 18 6.82 -1.57 -13.92
N ASP A 19 7.12 -1.54 -15.22
CA ASP A 19 6.87 -0.40 -16.10
C ASP A 19 5.37 -0.09 -16.18
N ARG A 20 4.53 -1.13 -16.32
CA ARG A 20 3.07 -0.95 -16.37
C ARG A 20 2.50 -0.45 -15.03
N LEU A 21 2.99 -0.95 -13.91
CA LEU A 21 2.61 -0.47 -12.57
C LEU A 21 3.19 0.91 -12.24
N GLY A 22 4.28 1.31 -12.93
CA GLY A 22 4.92 2.62 -12.84
C GLY A 22 4.19 3.74 -13.58
N SER A 23 3.20 3.39 -14.41
CA SER A 23 2.44 4.32 -15.26
C SER A 23 0.94 4.22 -14.97
N LEU A 24 0.29 5.34 -14.65
CA LEU A 24 -1.15 5.36 -14.39
C LEU A 24 -1.96 4.81 -15.57
N SER A 25 -1.58 5.16 -16.81
CA SER A 25 -2.29 4.74 -18.02
C SER A 25 -2.30 3.23 -18.27
N ARG A 26 -1.34 2.50 -17.70
CA ARG A 26 -1.20 1.03 -17.83
C ARG A 26 -1.39 0.30 -16.49
N PHE A 27 -1.71 1.05 -15.44
CA PHE A 27 -1.73 0.55 -14.08
C PHE A 27 -2.76 -0.57 -13.89
N LEU A 28 -3.96 -0.40 -14.45
CA LEU A 28 -5.03 -1.39 -14.34
C LEU A 28 -4.64 -2.71 -15.02
N ASP A 29 -4.00 -2.65 -16.18
CA ASP A 29 -3.49 -3.85 -16.86
C ASP A 29 -2.41 -4.54 -16.03
N GLY A 30 -1.49 -3.76 -15.43
CA GLY A 30 -0.46 -4.27 -14.53
C GLY A 30 -1.06 -4.95 -13.29
N ILE A 31 -2.07 -4.35 -12.65
CA ILE A 31 -2.75 -4.95 -11.50
C ILE A 31 -3.53 -6.20 -11.91
N ASN A 32 -4.21 -6.19 -13.06
CA ASN A 32 -4.92 -7.35 -13.57
C ASN A 32 -3.97 -8.53 -13.85
N ASP A 33 -2.78 -8.24 -14.37
CA ASP A 33 -1.74 -9.25 -14.55
C ASP A 33 -1.19 -9.76 -13.21
N LEU A 34 -0.98 -8.88 -12.23
CA LEU A 34 -0.63 -9.30 -10.87
C LEU A 34 -1.72 -10.18 -10.23
N MET A 35 -2.99 -9.87 -10.48
CA MET A 35 -4.11 -10.66 -9.97
C MET A 35 -4.15 -12.07 -10.57
N LYS A 36 -3.53 -12.35 -11.72
CA LYS A 36 -3.42 -13.72 -12.25
C LYS A 36 -2.60 -14.62 -11.32
N PHE A 37 -1.75 -14.06 -10.47
CA PHE A 37 -1.04 -14.81 -9.44
C PHE A 37 -1.93 -15.21 -8.27
N SER A 38 -3.21 -14.81 -8.25
CA SER A 38 -4.10 -15.18 -7.15
C SER A 38 -4.41 -16.66 -7.06
N SER A 39 -4.27 -17.37 -8.18
CA SER A 39 -4.45 -18.82 -8.28
C SER A 39 -3.16 -19.63 -8.06
N LEU A 40 -2.03 -18.97 -7.80
CA LEU A 40 -0.78 -19.66 -7.49
C LEU A 40 -0.91 -20.53 -6.25
N GLY A 41 -0.26 -21.70 -6.26
CA GLY A 41 -0.10 -22.54 -5.07
C GLY A 41 0.79 -21.87 -4.02
N ASP A 42 0.71 -22.33 -2.77
CA ASP A 42 1.48 -21.73 -1.66
C ASP A 42 3.00 -21.81 -1.89
N HIS A 43 3.47 -22.91 -2.47
CA HIS A 43 4.88 -23.06 -2.86
C HIS A 43 5.34 -22.00 -3.88
N GLU A 44 4.48 -21.66 -4.85
CA GLU A 44 4.81 -20.63 -5.84
C GLU A 44 4.78 -19.23 -5.22
N LEU A 45 3.87 -18.98 -4.26
CA LEU A 45 3.89 -17.74 -3.48
C LEU A 45 5.11 -17.61 -2.59
N GLN A 46 5.61 -18.70 -2.02
CA GLN A 46 6.90 -18.71 -1.33
C GLN A 46 8.03 -18.31 -2.30
N ARG A 47 8.05 -18.88 -3.50
CA ARG A 47 9.07 -18.57 -4.50
C ARG A 47 9.01 -17.12 -5.01
N TYR A 48 7.82 -16.62 -5.32
CA TYR A 48 7.64 -15.31 -5.97
C TYR A 48 7.27 -14.17 -5.03
N GLY A 49 7.05 -14.46 -3.75
CA GLY A 49 6.51 -13.53 -2.77
C GLY A 49 7.28 -12.21 -2.71
N ARG A 50 8.62 -12.27 -2.69
CA ARG A 50 9.47 -11.07 -2.68
C ARG A 50 9.21 -10.16 -3.89
N LYS A 51 9.10 -10.72 -5.09
CA LYS A 51 8.85 -9.98 -6.33
C LYS A 51 7.44 -9.40 -6.35
N ILE A 52 6.45 -10.17 -5.94
CA ILE A 52 5.06 -9.72 -5.84
C ILE A 52 4.97 -8.51 -4.90
N ILE A 53 5.57 -8.59 -3.70
CA ILE A 53 5.55 -7.49 -2.74
C ILE A 53 6.29 -6.26 -3.28
N ALA A 54 7.47 -6.41 -3.88
CA ALA A 54 8.21 -5.29 -4.48
C ALA A 54 7.41 -4.57 -5.58
N LEU A 55 6.76 -5.32 -6.49
CA LEU A 55 5.88 -4.75 -7.51
C LEU A 55 4.69 -4.02 -6.89
N THR A 56 4.15 -4.54 -5.79
CA THR A 56 3.03 -3.90 -5.07
C THR A 56 3.44 -2.59 -4.40
N GLU A 57 4.67 -2.52 -3.88
CA GLU A 57 5.25 -1.30 -3.32
C GLU A 57 5.51 -0.26 -4.42
N GLY A 58 6.00 -0.68 -5.59
CA GLY A 58 6.11 0.18 -6.77
C GLY A 58 4.75 0.76 -7.19
N ALA A 59 3.73 -0.09 -7.28
CA ALA A 59 2.36 0.33 -7.59
C ALA A 59 1.82 1.37 -6.57
N ARG A 60 2.11 1.19 -5.28
CA ARG A 60 1.79 2.18 -4.24
C ARG A 60 2.44 3.53 -4.50
N MET A 61 3.72 3.54 -4.87
CA MET A 61 4.46 4.78 -5.13
C MET A 61 3.87 5.52 -6.33
N THR A 62 3.48 4.80 -7.38
CA THR A 62 2.74 5.38 -8.52
C THR A 62 1.47 6.06 -8.06
N LEU A 63 0.58 5.36 -7.34
CA LEU A 63 -0.68 5.95 -6.88
C LEU A 63 -0.47 7.19 -6.00
N ARG A 64 0.54 7.17 -5.12
CA ARG A 64 0.89 8.35 -4.31
C ARG A 64 1.37 9.53 -5.16
N ARG A 65 2.19 9.27 -6.18
CA ARG A 65 2.68 10.30 -7.11
C ARG A 65 1.53 10.97 -7.87
N GLU A 66 0.51 10.19 -8.23
CA GLU A 66 -0.72 10.68 -8.88
C GLU A 66 -1.72 11.30 -7.89
N GLY A 67 -1.33 11.55 -6.63
CA GLY A 67 -2.16 12.23 -5.64
C GLY A 67 -3.22 11.36 -4.95
N VAL A 68 -3.17 10.02 -5.10
CA VAL A 68 -4.12 9.11 -4.44
C VAL A 68 -3.77 8.95 -2.96
N ALA A 69 -4.66 9.45 -2.09
CA ALA A 69 -4.56 9.25 -0.65
C ALA A 69 -5.01 7.83 -0.24
N LEU A 70 -4.05 6.90 -0.13
CA LEU A 70 -4.32 5.50 0.23
C LEU A 70 -4.81 5.30 1.68
N TYR A 71 -4.56 6.25 2.60
CA TYR A 71 -5.00 6.11 4.00
C TYR A 71 -6.42 6.62 4.25
N LEU A 72 -7.00 7.34 3.28
CA LEU A 72 -8.31 8.00 3.40
C LEU A 72 -9.27 7.39 2.39
N PHE A 73 -10.16 6.51 2.84
CA PHE A 73 -11.11 5.82 1.97
C PHE A 73 -12.05 6.78 1.22
N VAL A 74 -12.40 7.88 1.88
CA VAL A 74 -13.41 8.85 1.44
C VAL A 74 -12.88 9.85 0.43
N LEU A 75 -11.56 10.03 0.36
CA LEU A 75 -10.93 11.00 -0.53
C LEU A 75 -10.29 10.28 -1.71
N CYS A 76 -10.96 10.35 -2.86
CA CYS A 76 -10.45 9.99 -4.17
C CYS A 76 -11.28 10.72 -5.22
N SER A 77 -10.67 11.30 -6.24
CA SER A 77 -11.43 11.75 -7.41
C SER A 77 -12.05 10.53 -8.10
N GLU A 78 -13.20 10.73 -8.75
CA GLU A 78 -13.91 9.66 -9.47
C GLU A 78 -13.03 9.03 -10.55
N GLU A 79 -12.20 9.85 -11.22
CA GLU A 79 -11.24 9.40 -12.24
C GLU A 79 -10.18 8.44 -11.67
N LEU A 80 -9.76 8.64 -10.42
CA LEU A 80 -8.72 7.83 -9.77
C LEU A 80 -9.27 6.62 -8.99
N LEU A 81 -10.60 6.59 -8.80
CA LEU A 81 -11.28 5.54 -8.02
C LEU A 81 -11.03 4.13 -8.56
N PRO A 82 -11.05 3.85 -9.88
CA PRO A 82 -10.79 2.51 -10.41
C PRO A 82 -9.41 1.98 -10.04
N TYR A 83 -8.39 2.83 -10.10
CA TYR A 83 -7.00 2.47 -9.76
C TYR A 83 -6.84 2.15 -8.29
N LYS A 84 -7.45 3.00 -7.43
CA LYS A 84 -7.50 2.78 -5.99
C LYS A 84 -8.20 1.45 -5.68
N SER A 85 -9.40 1.24 -6.23
CA SER A 85 -10.18 0.01 -6.04
C SER A 85 -9.38 -1.24 -6.44
N ALA A 86 -8.76 -1.23 -7.62
CA ALA A 86 -7.94 -2.34 -8.10
C ALA A 86 -6.75 -2.66 -7.16
N TYR A 87 -6.04 -1.63 -6.70
CA TYR A 87 -4.94 -1.77 -5.74
C TYR A 87 -5.43 -2.36 -4.41
N PHE A 88 -6.55 -1.87 -3.87
CA PHE A 88 -7.11 -2.36 -2.62
C PHE A 88 -7.59 -3.81 -2.71
N ARG A 89 -8.22 -4.20 -3.83
CA ARG A 89 -8.56 -5.61 -4.10
C ARG A 89 -7.34 -6.52 -4.07
N PHE A 90 -6.23 -6.05 -4.64
CA PHE A 90 -4.98 -6.80 -4.61
C PHE A 90 -4.38 -6.89 -3.20
N LEU A 91 -4.43 -5.82 -2.41
CA LEU A 91 -4.03 -5.86 -0.99
C LEU A 91 -4.88 -6.82 -0.16
N LEU A 92 -6.18 -6.91 -0.43
CA LEU A 92 -7.05 -7.89 0.23
C LEU A 92 -6.63 -9.32 -0.08
N TRP A 93 -6.26 -9.60 -1.33
CA TRP A 93 -5.74 -10.90 -1.71
C TRP A 93 -4.43 -11.23 -0.95
N ILE A 94 -3.48 -10.29 -0.88
CA ILE A 94 -2.24 -10.46 -0.09
C ILE A 94 -2.58 -10.75 1.38
N ARG A 95 -3.53 -10.02 1.96
CA ARG A 95 -3.98 -10.21 3.35
C ARG A 95 -4.50 -11.64 3.58
N ARG A 96 -5.35 -12.15 2.69
CA ARG A 96 -5.93 -13.51 2.80
C ARG A 96 -4.87 -14.60 2.64
N ARG A 97 -3.86 -14.37 1.81
CA ARG A 97 -2.78 -15.34 1.52
C ARG A 97 -1.52 -15.11 2.35
N ARG A 98 -1.54 -14.21 3.35
CA ARG A 98 -0.38 -13.83 4.15
C ARG A 98 0.45 -15.02 4.69
N PRO A 99 -0.14 -16.12 5.20
CA PRO A 99 0.63 -17.26 5.70
C PRO A 99 1.43 -18.00 4.61
N ALA A 100 1.06 -17.86 3.33
CA ALA A 100 1.72 -18.52 2.22
C ALA A 100 2.92 -17.72 1.67
N PHE A 101 3.15 -16.50 2.13
CA PHE A 101 4.33 -15.71 1.76
C PHE A 101 5.55 -16.09 2.61
N PRO A 102 6.78 -15.81 2.12
CA PRO A 102 8.00 -15.97 2.90
C PRO A 102 7.96 -15.21 4.23
N ALA A 103 8.51 -15.83 5.28
CA ALA A 103 8.48 -15.27 6.62
C ALA A 103 9.30 -13.97 6.74
N ASP A 104 10.41 -13.87 5.99
CA ASP A 104 11.33 -12.73 5.96
C ASP A 104 10.68 -11.44 5.45
N ILE A 105 9.63 -11.52 4.62
CA ILE A 105 8.92 -10.34 4.12
C ILE A 105 7.69 -9.95 4.97
N GLY A 106 7.53 -10.56 6.15
CA GLY A 106 6.39 -10.36 7.02
C GLY A 106 6.18 -8.89 7.45
N ASP A 107 7.26 -8.16 7.70
CA ASP A 107 7.22 -6.75 8.08
C ASP A 107 6.83 -5.85 6.91
N ARG A 108 7.37 -6.11 5.72
CA ARG A 108 6.98 -5.44 4.48
C ARG A 108 5.51 -5.64 4.18
N ILE A 109 5.00 -6.86 4.29
CA ILE A 109 3.56 -7.15 4.15
C ILE A 109 2.75 -6.40 5.20
N THR A 110 3.21 -6.34 6.46
CA THR A 110 2.51 -5.62 7.53
C THR A 110 2.42 -4.12 7.25
N SER A 111 3.53 -3.52 6.82
CA SER A 111 3.58 -2.13 6.37
C SER A 111 2.67 -1.90 5.15
N LEU A 112 2.65 -2.87 4.23
CA LEU A 112 1.80 -2.82 3.05
C LEU A 112 0.31 -2.82 3.44
N LEU A 113 -0.08 -3.71 4.34
CA LEU A 113 -1.47 -3.85 4.77
C LEU A 113 -1.90 -2.79 5.80
N SER A 114 -1.00 -1.93 6.27
CA SER A 114 -1.33 -0.83 7.20
C SER A 114 -2.42 0.09 6.65
N VAL A 115 -2.47 0.31 5.34
CA VAL A 115 -3.49 1.13 4.66
C VAL A 115 -4.90 0.53 4.75
N LEU A 116 -5.03 -0.78 4.99
CA LEU A 116 -6.33 -1.44 5.20
C LEU A 116 -6.85 -1.29 6.63
N LYS A 117 -5.95 -1.05 7.59
CA LYS A 117 -6.26 -0.98 9.03
C LYS A 117 -6.87 0.36 9.44
N THR A 118 -6.82 1.38 8.59
CA THR A 118 -7.43 2.66 8.95
C THR A 118 -8.95 2.49 9.00
N ASN A 119 -9.53 2.66 10.20
CA ASN A 119 -10.98 2.58 10.39
C ASN A 119 -11.67 3.93 10.11
N PHE A 120 -10.89 4.92 9.63
CA PHE A 120 -11.40 6.26 9.41
C PHE A 120 -12.32 6.28 8.18
N THR A 121 -13.62 6.17 8.46
CA THR A 121 -14.68 6.15 7.47
C THR A 121 -15.57 7.37 7.75
N ILE A 122 -15.43 8.41 6.93
CA ILE A 122 -16.38 9.53 6.92
C ILE A 122 -17.53 9.13 6.00
N ARG A 123 -18.73 8.95 6.57
CA ARG A 123 -19.95 8.72 5.78
C ARG A 123 -20.42 10.06 5.24
N PHE A 124 -20.22 10.31 3.96
CA PHE A 124 -20.77 11.48 3.26
C PHE A 124 -21.93 11.00 2.37
N GLY A 125 -23.15 11.51 2.61
CA GLY A 125 -24.30 11.20 1.75
C GLY A 125 -24.84 9.76 1.80
N GLY A 126 -24.54 8.99 2.85
CA GLY A 126 -25.10 7.64 3.04
C GLY A 126 -24.47 6.54 2.18
N VAL A 127 -23.48 6.86 1.33
CA VAL A 127 -22.78 5.87 0.51
C VAL A 127 -21.63 5.25 1.31
N ASP A 128 -21.55 3.92 1.32
CA ASP A 128 -20.43 3.21 1.92
C ASP A 128 -19.20 3.25 0.99
N THR A 129 -18.26 4.14 1.31
CA THR A 129 -16.99 4.28 0.58
C THR A 129 -16.16 2.98 0.56
N ARG A 130 -16.38 2.05 1.50
CA ARG A 130 -15.74 0.73 1.50
C ARG A 130 -16.38 -0.19 0.46
N ALA A 131 -17.69 -0.10 0.26
CA ALA A 131 -18.40 -0.81 -0.80
C ALA A 131 -17.94 -0.35 -2.20
N GLN A 132 -17.77 0.96 -2.39
CA GLN A 132 -17.24 1.50 -3.66
C GLN A 132 -15.84 0.97 -4.00
N LEU A 133 -15.02 0.69 -2.99
CA LEU A 133 -13.68 0.14 -3.16
C LEU A 133 -13.64 -1.40 -3.21
N GLY A 134 -14.80 -2.06 -3.10
CA GLY A 134 -14.90 -3.52 -3.07
C GLY A 134 -14.20 -4.14 -1.86
N ILE A 135 -14.11 -3.42 -0.74
CA ILE A 135 -13.42 -3.84 0.48
C ILE A 135 -14.37 -4.12 1.65
N GLU A 136 -15.61 -4.49 1.33
CA GLU A 136 -16.71 -4.71 2.28
C GLU A 136 -16.38 -5.77 3.32
N GLU A 137 -15.59 -6.77 2.93
CA GLU A 137 -15.08 -7.81 3.84
C GLU A 137 -14.20 -7.29 4.99
N LEU A 138 -13.75 -6.04 4.96
CA LEU A 138 -13.05 -5.44 6.10
C LEU A 138 -14.00 -5.01 7.23
N LEU A 139 -15.31 -4.96 6.99
CA LEU A 139 -16.31 -4.57 7.98
C LEU A 139 -16.72 -5.71 8.91
N VAL A 140 -16.30 -6.95 8.64
CA VAL A 140 -16.50 -8.05 9.59
C VAL A 140 -15.50 -7.85 10.73
N PRO A 141 -15.94 -7.49 11.95
CA PRO A 141 -15.04 -7.48 13.09
C PRO A 141 -14.49 -8.90 13.25
N ASN A 142 -13.16 -9.03 13.29
CA ASN A 142 -12.47 -10.31 13.51
C ASN A 142 -12.68 -10.84 14.96
N ASP A 143 -13.78 -10.50 15.63
CA ASP A 143 -14.12 -10.98 16.97
C ASP A 143 -14.70 -12.41 16.97
N ALA A 144 -14.55 -13.15 15.87
CA ALA A 144 -14.95 -14.56 15.75
C ALA A 144 -13.78 -15.52 15.49
N LEU A 145 -12.57 -15.20 15.95
CA LEU A 145 -11.57 -16.23 16.22
C LEU A 145 -11.78 -16.75 17.65
N THR A 146 -12.87 -17.52 17.83
CA THR A 146 -12.97 -18.46 18.93
C THR A 146 -11.81 -19.45 18.84
N PRO A 147 -11.07 -19.72 19.93
CA PRO A 147 -10.07 -20.78 19.98
C PRO A 147 -10.69 -22.11 19.53
N CYS A 148 -9.92 -22.86 18.74
CA CYS A 148 -10.22 -24.23 18.37
C CYS A 148 -10.33 -25.07 19.65
N GLU A 149 -11.55 -25.24 20.16
CA GLU A 149 -11.82 -26.09 21.30
C GLU A 149 -11.90 -27.53 20.78
N THR A 150 -10.91 -28.31 21.20
CA THR A 150 -10.67 -29.69 20.81
C THR A 150 -11.88 -30.54 21.19
N ALA A 151 -12.58 -31.08 20.19
CA ALA A 151 -13.64 -32.05 20.41
C ALA A 151 -13.04 -33.39 20.85
N ILE A 152 -12.94 -33.59 22.17
CA ILE A 152 -12.94 -34.92 22.79
C ILE A 152 -14.33 -35.13 23.37
N GLN A 153 -15.14 -35.94 22.68
CA GLN A 153 -16.27 -36.68 23.26
C GLN A 153 -15.68 -37.96 23.90
N ALA A 154 -16.12 -38.52 25.03
CA ALA A 154 -17.34 -38.36 25.81
C ALA A 154 -17.16 -38.96 27.22
N ALA A 155 -18.17 -38.67 28.05
CA ALA A 155 -18.70 -39.44 29.18
C ALA A 155 -18.25 -39.05 30.59
N GLY A 156 -19.19 -38.45 31.35
CA GLY A 156 -19.11 -38.40 32.81
C GLY A 156 -19.83 -37.22 33.46
N HIS A 157 -21.16 -37.29 33.55
CA HIS A 157 -22.02 -36.76 34.62
C HIS A 157 -21.56 -35.55 35.46
N ALA A 158 -22.33 -34.45 35.40
CA ALA A 158 -23.21 -33.98 36.49
C ALA A 158 -23.47 -32.46 36.35
N ALA A 159 -24.75 -32.10 36.48
CA ALA A 159 -25.24 -30.73 36.53
C ALA A 159 -24.65 -29.93 37.70
N ILE A 160 -24.56 -28.59 37.56
CA ILE A 160 -24.92 -27.58 38.58
C ILE A 160 -24.90 -26.16 37.98
N ALA A 161 -26.01 -25.46 38.24
CA ALA A 161 -26.23 -24.03 38.44
C ALA A 161 -25.92 -22.95 37.36
N LEU A 162 -27.03 -22.32 36.97
CA LEU A 162 -27.24 -20.91 36.60
C LEU A 162 -26.22 -19.90 37.19
N SER A 163 -25.71 -19.00 36.34
CA SER A 163 -25.37 -17.63 36.76
C SER A 163 -25.45 -16.66 35.56
N PRO A 164 -26.36 -15.67 35.58
CA PRO A 164 -26.44 -14.62 34.57
C PRO A 164 -25.39 -13.53 34.88
N ARG A 165 -24.35 -13.41 34.06
CA ARG A 165 -23.38 -12.30 34.16
C ARG A 165 -23.94 -11.05 33.47
N LYS A 166 -24.58 -10.24 34.32
CA LYS A 166 -24.62 -8.76 34.37
C LYS A 166 -24.07 -8.03 33.15
N SER A 167 -25.01 -7.39 32.45
CA SER A 167 -24.82 -6.19 31.64
C SER A 167 -24.04 -5.12 32.41
N TYR A 168 -22.94 -4.67 31.84
CA TYR A 168 -22.24 -3.47 32.29
C TYR A 168 -23.05 -2.27 31.86
N ALA A 169 -23.88 -1.78 32.78
CA ALA A 169 -24.45 -0.45 32.71
C ALA A 169 -23.31 0.56 32.58
N ALA A 170 -23.44 1.44 31.58
CA ALA A 170 -22.62 2.62 31.39
C ALA A 170 -22.51 3.37 32.73
N SER A 171 -21.31 3.43 33.28
CA SER A 171 -21.02 4.34 34.37
C SER A 171 -20.93 5.72 33.76
N ASP A 172 -22.04 6.44 33.85
CA ASP A 172 -22.19 7.86 33.57
C ASP A 172 -21.40 8.65 34.63
N VAL A 173 -20.07 8.54 34.57
CA VAL A 173 -19.17 9.36 35.38
C VAL A 173 -18.95 10.64 34.58
N MET A 174 -19.87 11.59 34.74
CA MET A 174 -19.63 12.97 34.32
C MET A 174 -18.36 13.47 35.01
N LEU A 175 -17.33 13.77 34.23
CA LEU A 175 -16.14 14.43 34.74
C LEU A 175 -16.53 15.81 35.29
N PRO A 176 -15.95 16.24 36.43
CA PRO A 176 -16.27 17.51 37.05
C PRO A 176 -15.98 18.68 36.08
N PRO A 177 -16.83 19.73 36.05
CA PRO A 177 -16.75 20.84 35.10
C PRO A 177 -15.40 21.58 35.10
N ASP A 178 -14.62 21.40 36.17
CA ASP A 178 -13.32 22.05 36.37
C ASP A 178 -12.20 21.41 35.53
N ALA A 179 -12.39 20.18 35.04
CA ALA A 179 -11.42 19.50 34.17
C ALA A 179 -11.29 20.18 32.79
N LEU A 180 -12.35 20.86 32.35
CA LEU A 180 -12.38 21.55 31.04
C LEU A 180 -11.52 22.83 31.04
N ALA A 181 -11.35 23.48 32.19
CA ALA A 181 -10.60 24.74 32.31
C ALA A 181 -9.09 24.56 32.09
N LYS A 182 -8.53 23.40 32.46
CA LYS A 182 -7.10 23.09 32.26
C LYS A 182 -6.75 22.95 30.77
N ASN A 183 -7.69 22.49 29.94
CA ASN A 183 -7.44 22.29 28.52
C ASN A 183 -7.37 23.61 27.73
N LYS A 184 -8.14 24.62 28.13
CA LYS A 184 -8.09 25.97 27.50
C LYS A 184 -6.73 26.67 27.69
N ARG A 185 -6.07 26.50 28.85
CA ARG A 185 -4.75 27.11 29.09
C ARG A 185 -3.67 26.52 28.16
N ARG A 186 -3.69 25.20 27.95
CA ARG A 186 -2.72 24.50 27.11
C ARG A 186 -2.82 24.89 25.64
N ILE A 187 -4.05 25.13 25.15
CA ILE A 187 -4.30 25.62 23.78
C ILE A 187 -3.85 27.08 23.62
N GLN A 188 -4.05 27.94 24.62
CA GLN A 188 -3.55 29.32 24.58
C GLN A 188 -2.02 29.42 24.63
N GLU A 189 -1.34 28.51 25.33
CA GLU A 189 0.13 28.46 25.37
C GLU A 189 0.74 28.10 24.01
N LEU A 190 0.17 27.11 23.32
CA LEU A 190 0.58 26.73 21.95
C LEU A 190 0.37 27.88 20.96
N ALA A 191 -0.74 28.62 21.10
CA ALA A 191 -1.01 29.79 20.25
C ALA A 191 0.02 30.92 20.43
N ARG A 192 0.69 31.04 21.59
CA ARG A 192 1.78 32.02 21.78
C ARG A 192 3.07 31.62 21.08
N TYR A 193 3.37 30.32 21.01
CA TYR A 193 4.58 29.83 20.32
C TYR A 193 4.49 29.99 18.79
N VAL A 194 3.30 29.85 18.21
CA VAL A 194 3.08 30.07 16.77
C VAL A 194 3.12 31.55 16.40
N LYS A 195 2.89 32.46 17.35
CA LYS A 195 2.86 33.91 17.14
C LYS A 195 4.18 34.61 17.46
N SER A 196 5.29 33.88 17.52
CA SER A 196 6.62 34.49 17.64
C SER A 196 7.02 35.08 16.29
N PRO A 197 7.31 36.39 16.20
CA PRO A 197 7.61 37.05 14.94
C PRO A 197 8.97 36.56 14.41
N ALA A 198 8.99 36.21 13.12
CA ALA A 198 10.15 35.87 12.32
C ALA A 198 11.10 37.07 12.10
N ALA A 199 11.57 37.68 13.20
CA ALA A 199 12.39 38.90 13.16
C ALA A 199 13.91 38.64 13.08
N ASN A 200 14.37 37.38 13.15
CA ASN A 200 15.80 37.04 13.13
C ASN A 200 16.15 35.92 12.14
N MET A 201 15.54 35.91 10.94
CA MET A 201 16.13 35.16 9.83
C MET A 201 17.18 36.03 9.13
N PRO A 202 18.44 35.59 9.02
CA PRO A 202 19.42 36.27 8.18
C PRO A 202 18.95 36.28 6.72
N PRO A 203 19.22 37.36 5.97
CA PRO A 203 18.77 37.47 4.59
C PRO A 203 19.38 36.36 3.73
N PRO A 204 18.65 35.85 2.72
CA PRO A 204 19.19 34.90 1.77
C PRO A 204 20.36 35.57 1.03
N VAL A 205 21.53 34.94 1.12
CA VAL A 205 22.73 35.34 0.38
C VAL A 205 22.38 35.35 -1.11
N SER A 206 22.38 36.55 -1.70
CA SER A 206 22.27 36.74 -3.14
C SER A 206 23.40 36.00 -3.83
N ARG A 207 23.06 34.87 -4.46
CA ARG A 207 23.98 34.11 -5.30
C ARG A 207 24.17 34.91 -6.58
N GLU A 208 25.34 35.53 -6.71
CA GLU A 208 25.75 36.25 -7.92
C GLU A 208 25.60 35.35 -9.14
N TYR A 209 24.82 35.85 -10.10
CA TYR A 209 24.73 35.31 -11.45
C TYR A 209 26.07 35.52 -12.15
N LEU A 210 26.82 34.44 -12.33
CA LEU A 210 27.94 34.42 -13.28
C LEU A 210 27.39 34.31 -14.73
N PRO A 211 27.97 35.04 -15.69
CA PRO A 211 27.46 35.11 -17.05
C PRO A 211 27.69 33.81 -17.81
N SER A 212 26.61 33.39 -18.47
CA SER A 212 26.51 32.31 -19.44
C SER A 212 27.63 32.38 -20.49
N LYS A 213 28.55 31.41 -20.47
CA LYS A 213 29.50 31.17 -21.56
C LYS A 213 28.92 30.12 -22.50
N ASN A 214 28.76 30.55 -23.75
CA ASN A 214 28.41 29.78 -24.95
C ASN A 214 29.07 28.40 -24.97
N TRP A 215 28.24 27.36 -25.09
CA TRP A 215 28.68 26.07 -25.61
C TRP A 215 27.98 25.85 -26.96
N GLU A 216 28.77 26.00 -28.01
CA GLU A 216 28.40 25.66 -29.38
C GLU A 216 28.20 24.15 -29.49
N ALA A 217 27.16 23.75 -30.22
CA ALA A 217 26.80 22.37 -30.48
C ALA A 217 27.71 21.75 -31.56
N PRO A 218 28.29 20.56 -31.33
CA PRO A 218 28.89 19.78 -32.41
C PRO A 218 27.79 18.99 -33.15
N GLN A 219 27.52 19.41 -34.38
CA GLN A 219 26.81 18.63 -35.39
C GLN A 219 27.65 17.39 -35.77
N LEU A 220 27.21 16.20 -35.38
CA LEU A 220 27.71 14.95 -35.98
C LEU A 220 26.54 14.12 -36.51
N ARG A 221 26.39 14.21 -37.84
CA ARG A 221 25.59 13.32 -38.66
C ARG A 221 25.97 11.87 -38.39
N ARG A 222 24.98 11.01 -38.13
CA ARG A 222 25.13 9.55 -38.25
C ARG A 222 24.24 9.04 -39.39
N PRO A 223 24.74 8.09 -40.21
CA PRO A 223 24.03 7.55 -41.35
C PRO A 223 22.96 6.53 -40.92
N PHE A 224 21.84 6.55 -41.64
CA PHE A 224 20.78 5.55 -41.59
C PHE A 224 21.33 4.17 -41.99
N VAL A 225 21.30 3.20 -41.06
CA VAL A 225 21.47 1.77 -41.39
C VAL A 225 20.13 1.08 -41.19
N ARG A 226 19.72 0.38 -42.25
CA ARG A 226 18.47 -0.34 -42.42
C ARG A 226 18.59 -1.71 -41.74
N THR A 227 17.92 -1.93 -40.62
CA THR A 227 17.98 -3.23 -39.92
C THR A 227 16.94 -4.20 -40.48
N LYS A 228 17.43 -5.33 -41.02
CA LYS A 228 16.65 -6.54 -41.30
C LYS A 228 16.31 -7.24 -39.99
N ALA A 229 15.16 -7.93 -39.97
CA ALA A 229 14.70 -8.77 -38.86
C ALA A 229 15.70 -9.91 -38.56
N ILE A 230 16.09 -10.07 -37.29
CA ILE A 230 16.85 -11.23 -36.81
C ILE A 230 16.27 -11.69 -35.45
N ARG A 231 15.81 -12.94 -35.49
CA ARG A 231 15.79 -14.01 -34.48
C ARG A 231 16.50 -13.69 -33.16
N CYS A 232 15.80 -13.95 -32.05
CA CYS A 232 16.36 -13.90 -30.70
C CYS A 232 17.45 -14.96 -30.53
N GLU A 233 18.71 -14.56 -30.63
CA GLU A 233 19.83 -15.24 -29.99
C GLU A 233 20.12 -14.60 -28.64
N VAL A 234 20.38 -15.44 -27.66
CA VAL A 234 20.76 -15.09 -26.29
C VAL A 234 22.16 -14.49 -26.33
N VAL A 235 22.29 -13.23 -25.90
CA VAL A 235 23.58 -12.57 -25.62
C VAL A 235 23.56 -12.08 -24.17
N PRO A 236 24.64 -12.31 -23.39
CA PRO A 236 24.71 -11.89 -22.01
C PRO A 236 25.12 -10.42 -21.86
N GLU A 237 24.62 -9.84 -20.77
CA GLU A 237 25.13 -8.69 -20.01
C GLU A 237 25.33 -7.35 -20.71
N ASN A 238 24.41 -6.43 -20.37
CA ASN A 238 24.84 -5.14 -19.83
C ASN A 238 23.86 -4.73 -18.72
N GLN A 239 24.27 -4.99 -17.48
CA GLN A 239 23.60 -4.55 -16.26
C GLN A 239 23.80 -3.04 -16.09
N SER A 240 22.71 -2.28 -16.05
CA SER A 240 22.69 -1.01 -15.34
C SER A 240 21.29 -0.69 -14.84
N SER A 241 21.19 -0.49 -13.53
CA SER A 241 20.12 0.24 -12.83
C SER A 241 18.79 -0.49 -12.60
N LEU A 242 18.81 -1.60 -11.84
CA LEU A 242 17.66 -2.02 -11.02
C LEU A 242 18.04 -2.72 -9.70
N ASP A 243 19.35 -2.89 -9.43
CA ASP A 243 19.83 -3.60 -8.24
C ASP A 243 19.68 -2.80 -6.92
N ASP A 244 19.51 -1.47 -6.99
CA ASP A 244 19.28 -0.64 -5.79
C ASP A 244 17.89 -0.87 -5.14
N LEU A 245 16.98 -1.60 -5.78
CA LEU A 245 15.67 -1.94 -5.20
C LEU A 245 15.63 -3.33 -4.53
N PHE A 246 16.73 -4.10 -4.60
CA PHE A 246 16.78 -5.49 -4.10
C PHE A 246 17.87 -5.74 -3.05
N THR A 247 18.54 -4.70 -2.54
CA THR A 247 19.57 -4.82 -1.49
C THR A 247 19.31 -3.89 -0.29
N LEU A 248 18.27 -4.17 0.49
CA LEU A 248 18.16 -3.67 1.87
C LEU A 248 17.59 -4.79 2.75
N ASP A 249 18.36 -5.14 3.78
CA ASP A 249 18.11 -6.15 4.82
C ASP A 249 16.73 -6.04 5.50
#